data_AF-A0A6I1JHI3-F1
#
_entry.id   AF-A0A6I1JHI3-F1
#
_cell.length_a   1.000
_cell.length_b   1.000
_cell.length_c   1.000
_cell.angle_alpha   90.00
_cell.angle_beta   90.00
_cell.angle_gamma   90.00
#
_symmetry.space_group_name_H-M   'P 1'
#
loop_
_entity.id
_entity.type
_entity.pdbx_description
1 polymer ?
#
loop_
_entity_poly.entity_id
_entity_poly.type
_entity_poly.pdbx_seq_one_letter_code
_entity_poly.pdbx_strand_id
1 'polypeptide(L)' 'MMHRVVKPFPCSWDGFTLVDLVEGDERDFGAMANGLRGLGWIEPIDAPQQEPPEPAEDHAPAAQVEPRHK' A
#
# COMPACT_ATOMS: atom_id res chain seq x y z
N MET A 1 0.44 -16.11 -4.76
CA MET A 1 -1.03 -15.96 -4.96
C MET A 1 -1.26 -14.51 -5.31
N MET A 2 -2.07 -14.22 -6.33
CA MET A 2 -2.21 -12.85 -6.82
C MET A 2 -3.11 -12.02 -5.92
N HIS A 3 -2.75 -10.75 -5.75
CA HIS A 3 -3.51 -9.78 -4.99
C HIS A 3 -3.63 -8.48 -5.76
N ARG A 4 -4.77 -7.81 -5.59
CA ARG A 4 -5.04 -6.47 -6.10
C ARG A 4 -4.69 -5.44 -5.03
N VAL A 5 -4.05 -4.36 -5.41
CA VAL A 5 -3.79 -3.21 -4.55
C VAL A 5 -5.08 -2.42 -4.38
N VAL A 6 -5.50 -2.22 -3.14
CA VAL A 6 -6.68 -1.42 -2.79
C VAL A 6 -6.33 -0.04 -2.24
N LYS A 7 -5.09 0.12 -1.76
CA LYS A 7 -4.57 1.39 -1.27
C LYS A 7 -3.20 1.64 -1.86
N PRO A 8 -2.92 2.80 -2.48
CA PRO A 8 -1.61 3.07 -3.06
C PRO A 8 -0.48 3.05 -2.03
N PHE A 9 0.66 2.46 -2.39
CA PHE A 9 1.84 2.46 -1.54
C PHE A 9 3.15 2.18 -2.28
N PRO A 10 4.30 2.68 -1.78
CA PRO A 10 5.60 2.34 -2.31
C PRO A 10 6.01 0.92 -1.87
N CYS A 11 6.39 0.08 -2.82
CA CYS A 11 6.87 -1.28 -2.59
C CYS A 11 8.26 -1.47 -3.22
N SER A 12 9.14 -2.22 -2.57
CA SER A 12 10.43 -2.63 -3.13
C SER A 12 10.61 -4.14 -2.99
N TRP A 13 11.02 -4.78 -4.07
CA TRP A 13 11.33 -6.23 -4.08
C TRP A 13 12.81 -6.52 -3.94
N ASP A 14 13.67 -5.59 -4.36
CA ASP A 14 15.13 -5.69 -4.30
C ASP A 14 15.73 -4.98 -3.07
N GLY A 15 14.93 -4.16 -2.37
CA GLY A 15 15.37 -3.33 -1.25
C GLY A 15 16.07 -2.03 -1.65
N PHE A 16 16.19 -1.75 -2.96
CA PHE A 16 16.89 -0.57 -3.49
C PHE A 16 15.96 0.31 -4.32
N THR A 17 15.08 -0.30 -5.10
CA THR A 17 14.16 0.38 -6.01
C THR A 17 12.77 0.41 -5.39
N LEU A 18 12.27 1.61 -5.10
CA LEU A 18 10.86 1.81 -4.75
C LEU A 18 10.02 1.92 -6.02
N VAL A 19 8.92 1.19 -6.05
CA VAL A 19 7.89 1.27 -7.07
C VAL A 19 6.60 1.69 -6.40
N ASP A 20 6.05 2.82 -6.81
CA ASP A 20 4.75 3.27 -6.35
C ASP A 20 3.66 2.41 -6.99
N LEU A 21 3.03 1.57 -6.17
CA LEU A 21 1.88 0.78 -6.57
C LEU A 21 0.62 1.63 -6.46
N VAL A 22 -0.23 1.56 -7.48
CA VAL A 22 -1.50 2.28 -7.51
C VAL A 22 -2.67 1.34 -7.27
N GLU A 23 -3.83 1.90 -6.94
CA GLU A 23 -5.05 1.13 -6.79
C GLU A 23 -5.38 0.37 -8.09
N GLY A 24 -5.72 -0.91 -7.97
CA GLY A 24 -5.98 -1.79 -9.09
C GLY A 24 -4.75 -2.55 -9.63
N ASP A 25 -3.53 -2.24 -9.19
CA ASP A 25 -2.35 -3.05 -9.55
C ASP A 25 -2.50 -4.49 -9.05
N GLU A 26 -2.23 -5.46 -9.93
CA GLU A 26 -2.34 -6.89 -9.62
C GLU A 26 -0.95 -7.53 -9.59
N ARG A 27 -0.51 -8.03 -8.42
CA ARG A 27 0.83 -8.63 -8.27
C ARG A 27 0.86 -9.78 -7.26
N ASP A 28 1.91 -10.59 -7.34
CA ASP A 28 2.22 -11.59 -6.31
C ASP A 28 3.15 -10.97 -5.26
N PHE A 29 2.63 -10.79 -4.06
CA PHE A 29 3.37 -10.26 -2.91
C PHE A 29 4.06 -11.36 -2.09
N GLY A 30 3.90 -12.63 -2.46
CA GLY A 30 4.56 -13.76 -1.79
C GLY A 30 4.35 -13.76 -0.28
N ALA A 31 5.45 -13.83 0.48
CA ALA A 31 5.43 -13.85 1.94
C ALA A 31 4.89 -12.56 2.58
N MET A 32 4.99 -11.42 1.89
CA MET A 32 4.52 -10.12 2.40
C MET A 32 3.00 -9.99 2.37
N ALA A 33 2.33 -10.83 1.56
CA ALA A 33 0.90 -10.73 1.31
C ALA A 33 0.06 -10.74 2.59
N ASN A 34 0.40 -11.60 3.57
CA ASN A 34 -0.33 -11.70 4.82
C ASN A 34 -0.28 -10.41 5.64
N GLY A 35 0.89 -9.76 5.71
CA GLY A 35 1.06 -8.50 6.41
C GLY A 35 0.28 -7.37 5.73
N LEU A 36 0.44 -7.26 4.40
CA LEU A 36 -0.24 -6.23 3.61
C LEU A 36 -1.76 -6.38 3.62
N ARG A 37 -2.27 -7.62 3.60
CA ARG A 37 -3.71 -7.89 3.75
C ARG A 37 -4.21 -7.54 5.14
N GLY A 38 -3.46 -7.86 6.20
CA GLY A 38 -3.80 -7.50 7.57
C GLY A 38 -3.86 -5.98 7.80
N LEU A 39 -3.13 -5.21 7.01
CA LEU A 39 -3.17 -3.74 7.00
C LEU A 39 -4.24 -3.17 6.06
N GLY A 40 -4.91 -3.99 5.25
CA GLY A 40 -5.92 -3.56 4.28
C GLY A 40 -5.33 -2.84 3.06
N TRP A 41 -4.10 -3.15 2.66
CA TRP A 41 -3.43 -2.51 1.51
C TRP A 41 -3.63 -3.28 0.21
N ILE A 42 -3.84 -4.60 0.32
CA ILE A 42 -4.09 -5.50 -0.80
C ILE A 42 -5.24 -6.46 -0.47
N GLU A 43 -5.90 -6.97 -1.50
CA GLU A 43 -6.94 -8.01 -1.40
C GLU A 43 -6.65 -9.18 -2.35
N PRO A 44 -7.00 -10.43 -1.99
CA PRO A 44 -6.85 -11.57 -2.90
C PRO A 44 -7.82 -11.46 -4.08
N ILE A 45 -7.33 -11.66 -5.30
CA ILE A 45 -8.15 -11.53 -6.53
C ILE A 45 -9.22 -12.63 -6.63
N ASP A 46 -8.93 -13.82 -6.12
CA ASP A 46 -9.85 -14.97 -6.11
C ASP A 46 -10.83 -14.98 -4.92
N ALA A 47 -10.75 -14.01 -4.00
CA ALA A 47 -11.69 -13.97 -2.88
C ALA A 47 -12.94 -13.14 -3.26
N PRO A 48 -14.14 -13.60 -2.90
CA PRO A 48 -15.34 -12.78 -3.04
C PRO A 48 -15.14 -11.48 -2.25
N GLN A 49 -15.13 -10.37 -3.00
CA GLN A 49 -14.89 -9.01 -2.54
C GLN A 49 -15.69 -8.72 -1.27
N GLN A 50 -15.02 -8.70 -0.11
CA GLN A 50 -15.61 -8.09 1.09
C GLN A 50 -15.49 -6.58 0.90
N GLU A 51 -16.62 -5.90 1.04
CA GLU A 51 -16.76 -4.46 0.82
C GLU A 51 -15.64 -3.66 1.51
N PRO A 52 -15.07 -2.63 0.83
CA PRO A 52 -13.95 -1.88 1.36
C PRO A 52 -14.34 -1.17 2.66
N PRO A 53 -13.47 -1.14 3.69
CA PRO A 53 -13.68 -0.27 4.84
C PRO A 53 -13.63 1.19 4.36
N GLU A 54 -14.57 1.99 4.85
CA GLU A 54 -14.71 3.42 4.60
C GLU A 54 -13.36 4.15 4.67
N PRO A 55 -13.12 5.16 3.81
CA PRO A 55 -11.82 5.80 3.69
C PRO A 55 -11.39 6.43 5.02
N ALA A 56 -10.38 5.85 5.65
CA ALA A 56 -9.66 6.51 6.73
C ALA A 56 -8.87 7.68 6.12
N GLU A 57 -9.43 8.87 6.27
CA GLU A 57 -8.80 10.16 5.99
C GLU A 57 -7.41 10.25 6.65
N ASP A 58 -6.46 10.76 5.86
CA ASP A 58 -5.29 11.53 6.26
C ASP A 58 -4.31 10.92 7.29
N HIS A 59 -3.27 10.25 6.78
CA HIS A 59 -1.96 10.24 7.46
C HIS A 59 -0.85 10.31 6.41
N ALA A 60 -0.73 11.46 5.74
CA ALA A 60 0.55 11.90 5.23
C ALA A 60 1.26 12.64 6.38
N PRO A 61 2.41 12.17 6.91
CA PRO A 61 3.24 13.08 7.67
C PRO A 61 3.81 14.09 6.67
N ALA A 62 3.16 15.25 6.59
CA ALA A 62 3.68 16.41 5.89
C ALA A 62 5.11 16.67 6.37
N ALA A 63 6.06 16.59 5.44
CA ALA A 63 7.42 17.02 5.66
C ALA A 63 7.42 18.51 6.06
N GLN A 64 7.55 18.80 7.35
CA GLN A 64 7.86 20.15 7.80
C GLN A 64 9.34 20.39 7.57
N VAL A 65 9.66 20.91 6.38
CA VAL A 65 10.89 21.64 6.13
C VAL A 65 10.73 22.99 6.83
N GLU A 66 11.23 23.12 8.06
CA GLU A 66 11.31 24.45 8.70
C GLU A 66 12.68 25.09 8.41
N PRO A 67 12.72 26.31 7.80
CA PRO A 67 13.96 26.99 7.45
C PRO A 67 14.56 27.75 8.66
N ARG A 68 15.88 27.63 8.83
CA ARG A 68 16.75 28.44 9.72
C ARG A 68 16.45 29.94 9.65
N HIS A 69 16.20 30.59 10.80
CA HIS A 69 16.44 32.01 11.13
C HIS A 69 16.47 32.08 12.68
N LYS A 70 17.33 32.79 13.43
CA LYS A 70 18.35 33.82 13.21
C LYS A 70 19.34 33.72 14.37
#